data_AF-A0A963PJ79-F1
#
_entry.id   AF-A0A963PJ79-F1
#
_cell.length_a   1.000
_cell.length_b   1.000
_cell.length_c   1.000
_cell.angle_alpha   90.00
_cell.angle_beta   90.00
_cell.angle_gamma   90.00
#
_symmetry.space_group_name_H-M   'P 1'
#
loop_
_entity.id
_entity.type
_entity.pdbx_description
1 polymer ?
#
loop_
_entity_poly.entity_id
_entity_poly.type
_entity_poly.pdbx_seq_one_letter_code
_entity_poly.pdbx_strand_id
1 'polypeptide(L)'
;MKAALQTGDATRRMLRDAGFADEMRRLRLDLAAAYPQLRTLMVIGAAGGEGVSTVAQALLQQFADNTGRSAVCVDLASRVGAPDNGDALAHWRARIDELRTQHELVLIDAPPATRESIGLALAPHVDAVLIVVECDRTRLDTLDFMREKFEAAGARIAGSVLNRTGRWLPSSWWRRVRRRRTGRDQASG
;
A
#
# COMPACT_ATOMS: atom_id res chain seq x y z
N MET A 1 -9.51 22.97 3.70
CA MET A 1 -8.04 23.22 3.78
C MET A 1 -7.34 22.07 3.06
N LYS A 2 -6.76 22.31 1.88
CA LYS A 2 -6.01 21.30 1.11
C LYS A 2 -4.67 21.06 1.81
N ALA A 3 -4.47 19.89 2.42
CA ALA A 3 -3.18 19.49 2.96
C ALA A 3 -2.24 19.16 1.78
N ALA A 4 -1.58 20.18 1.25
CA ALA A 4 -0.48 20.00 0.30
C ALA A 4 0.77 19.60 1.10
N LEU A 5 0.98 18.29 1.28
CA LEU A 5 2.24 17.76 1.78
C LEU A 5 3.34 18.05 0.76
N GLN A 6 4.47 18.58 1.25
CA GLN A 6 5.64 18.96 0.47
C GLN A 6 6.22 17.75 -0.28
N THR A 7 5.74 17.52 -1.50
CA THR A 7 6.26 16.47 -2.38
C THR A 7 7.48 17.02 -3.13
N GLY A 8 8.64 16.36 -3.00
CA GLY A 8 9.87 16.74 -3.72
C GLY A 8 9.72 16.68 -5.25
N ASP A 9 10.59 17.37 -5.97
CA ASP A 9 10.46 17.59 -7.43
C ASP A 9 10.48 16.30 -8.27
N ALA A 10 11.21 15.27 -7.85
CA ALA A 10 11.19 13.95 -8.48
C ALA A 10 9.80 13.30 -8.39
N THR A 11 9.17 13.35 -7.21
CA THR A 11 7.79 12.86 -7.02
C THR A 11 6.81 13.67 -7.84
N ARG A 12 6.94 15.00 -7.88
CA ARG A 12 6.07 15.86 -8.72
C ARG A 12 6.23 15.61 -10.21
N ARG A 13 7.42 15.23 -10.69
CA ARG A 13 7.65 14.88 -12.10
C ARG A 13 7.03 13.53 -12.43
N MET A 14 7.17 12.56 -11.54
CA MET A 14 6.63 11.21 -11.71
C MET A 14 5.09 11.18 -11.61
N LEU A 15 4.50 11.98 -10.72
CA LEU A 15 3.04 12.21 -10.66
C LEU A 15 2.47 12.85 -11.94
N ARG A 16 3.33 13.46 -12.77
CA ARG A 16 2.96 14.06 -14.07
C ARG A 16 3.25 13.14 -15.25
N ASP A 17 3.82 11.96 -15.02
CA ASP A 17 3.94 10.93 -16.05
C ASP A 17 2.55 10.35 -16.35
N ALA A 18 2.11 10.48 -17.61
CA ALA A 18 0.78 10.07 -18.04
C ALA A 18 0.54 8.56 -17.91
N GLY A 19 1.58 7.74 -18.15
CA GLY A 19 1.49 6.29 -18.02
C GLY A 19 1.28 5.87 -16.57
N PHE A 20 2.09 6.44 -15.67
CA PHE A 20 1.96 6.18 -14.24
C PHE A 20 0.62 6.66 -13.68
N ALA A 21 0.15 7.84 -14.09
CA ALA A 21 -1.16 8.35 -13.69
C ALA A 21 -2.31 7.45 -14.15
N ASP A 22 -2.25 6.92 -15.38
CA ASP A 22 -3.25 6.00 -15.90
C ASP A 22 -3.28 4.66 -15.15
N GLU A 23 -2.13 4.15 -14.73
CA GLU A 23 -2.06 2.95 -13.90
C GLU A 23 -2.62 3.17 -12.50
N MET A 24 -2.31 4.31 -11.88
CA MET A 24 -2.89 4.66 -10.58
C MET A 24 -4.41 4.88 -10.67
N ARG A 25 -4.90 5.43 -11.78
CA ARG A 25 -6.33 5.55 -12.07
C ARG A 25 -6.99 4.17 -12.21
N ARG A 26 -6.37 3.22 -12.92
CA ARG A 26 -6.86 1.84 -13.03
C ARG A 26 -6.87 1.13 -11.67
N LEU A 27 -5.79 1.23 -10.92
CA LEU A 27 -5.69 0.69 -9.56
C LEU A 27 -6.80 1.25 -8.66
N ARG A 28 -7.05 2.57 -8.67
CA ARG A 28 -8.16 3.17 -7.92
C ARG A 28 -9.51 2.56 -8.29
N LEU A 29 -9.78 2.39 -9.59
CA LEU A 29 -11.04 1.82 -10.07
C LEU A 29 -11.21 0.35 -9.62
N ASP A 30 -10.15 -0.46 -9.72
CA ASP A 30 -10.16 -1.84 -9.25
C ASP A 30 -10.39 -1.93 -7.74
N LEU A 31 -9.73 -1.07 -6.95
CA LEU A 31 -9.93 -0.99 -5.51
C LEU A 31 -11.35 -0.60 -5.16
N ALA A 32 -11.93 0.40 -5.82
CA ALA A 32 -13.30 0.82 -5.58
C ALA A 32 -14.33 -0.28 -5.91
N ALA A 33 -14.07 -1.08 -6.96
CA ALA A 33 -14.92 -2.20 -7.32
C ALA A 33 -14.80 -3.38 -6.33
N ALA A 34 -13.58 -3.73 -5.92
CA ALA A 34 -13.33 -4.86 -5.03
C ALA A 34 -13.61 -4.55 -3.54
N TYR A 35 -13.55 -3.26 -3.16
CA TYR A 35 -13.72 -2.75 -1.80
C TYR A 35 -14.64 -1.51 -1.79
N PRO A 36 -15.98 -1.68 -1.98
CA PRO A 36 -16.91 -0.55 -2.06
C PRO A 36 -16.93 0.35 -0.82
N GLN A 37 -16.61 -0.22 0.34
CA GLN A 37 -16.57 0.47 1.63
C GLN A 37 -15.14 0.70 2.14
N LEU A 38 -14.14 0.77 1.25
CA LEU A 38 -12.75 1.00 1.63
C LEU A 38 -12.62 2.32 2.40
N ARG A 39 -12.25 2.26 3.69
CA ARG A 39 -11.96 3.42 4.54
C ARG A 39 -10.48 3.52 4.90
N THR A 40 -9.75 2.42 4.89
CA THR A 40 -8.33 2.36 5.21
C THR A 40 -7.58 1.52 4.19
N LEU A 41 -6.50 2.09 3.65
CA LEU A 41 -5.61 1.39 2.72
C LEU A 41 -4.18 1.59 3.18
N MET A 42 -3.51 0.50 3.58
CA MET A 42 -2.08 0.53 3.85
C MET A 42 -1.29 0.29 2.58
N VAL A 43 -0.26 1.10 2.35
CA VAL A 43 0.72 0.93 1.27
C VAL A 43 2.06 0.61 1.91
N ILE A 44 2.67 -0.52 1.55
CA ILE A 44 3.90 -0.98 2.19
C ILE A 44 4.86 -1.62 1.18
N GLY A 45 6.16 -1.37 1.35
CA GLY A 45 7.23 -2.01 0.58
C GLY A 45 7.87 -3.20 1.27
N ALA A 46 8.52 -4.06 0.49
CA ALA A 46 9.48 -5.03 0.98
C ALA A 46 10.74 -4.36 1.53
N ALA A 47 11.28 -3.38 0.80
CA ALA A 47 12.60 -2.80 1.02
C ALA A 47 12.61 -1.28 0.81
N GLY A 48 13.67 -0.63 1.30
CA GLY A 48 13.89 0.80 1.10
C GLY A 48 14.07 1.18 -0.38
N GLY A 49 13.40 2.25 -0.80
CA GLY A 49 13.53 2.83 -2.13
C GLY A 49 12.58 2.25 -3.19
N GLU A 50 11.63 1.38 -2.82
CA GLU A 50 10.65 0.82 -3.75
C GLU A 50 9.56 1.82 -4.18
N GLY A 51 9.59 3.06 -3.65
CA GLY A 51 8.66 4.14 -3.98
C GLY A 51 7.27 4.01 -3.33
N VAL A 52 7.20 3.40 -2.15
CA VAL A 52 5.99 3.27 -1.32
C VAL A 52 5.28 4.62 -1.17
N SER A 53 5.99 5.64 -0.66
CA SER A 53 5.46 6.98 -0.46
C SER A 53 5.00 7.64 -1.76
N THR A 54 5.66 7.35 -2.89
CA THR A 54 5.24 7.87 -4.20
C THR A 54 3.92 7.25 -4.64
N VAL A 55 3.77 5.93 -4.52
CA VAL A 55 2.52 5.22 -4.83
C VAL A 55 1.39 5.67 -3.90
N ALA A 56 1.68 5.79 -2.59
CA ALA A 56 0.76 6.30 -1.58
C ALA A 56 0.21 7.68 -1.94
N GLN A 57 1.09 8.65 -2.22
CA GLN A 57 0.68 10.00 -2.59
C GLN A 57 -0.04 10.07 -3.94
N ALA A 58 0.39 9.27 -4.92
CA ALA A 58 -0.30 9.21 -6.21
C ALA A 58 -1.73 8.70 -6.08
N LEU A 59 -1.93 7.64 -5.30
CA LEU A 59 -3.26 7.11 -5.01
C LEU A 59 -4.11 8.09 -4.21
N LEU A 60 -3.52 8.73 -3.20
CA LEU A 60 -4.22 9.78 -2.43
C LEU A 60 -4.78 10.85 -3.37
N GLN A 61 -3.97 11.34 -4.30
CA GLN A 61 -4.37 12.33 -5.28
C GLN A 61 -5.49 11.80 -6.19
N GLN A 62 -5.40 10.55 -6.66
CA GLN A 62 -6.45 9.92 -7.47
C GLN A 62 -7.79 9.81 -6.73
N PHE A 63 -7.78 9.54 -5.43
CA PHE A 63 -9.01 9.51 -4.62
C PHE A 63 -9.55 10.93 -4.36
N ALA A 64 -8.68 11.88 -4.02
CA ALA A 64 -9.06 13.26 -3.73
C ALA A 64 -9.69 13.97 -4.94
N ASP A 65 -9.18 13.74 -6.16
CA ASP A 65 -9.64 14.45 -7.35
C ASP A 65 -10.95 13.89 -7.94
N ASN A 66 -11.23 12.59 -7.77
CA ASN A 66 -12.25 11.92 -8.57
C ASN A 66 -13.56 11.60 -7.84
N THR A 67 -13.63 11.80 -6.52
CA THR A 67 -14.74 11.21 -5.76
C THR A 67 -15.44 12.15 -4.77
N GLY A 68 -14.98 13.40 -4.61
CA GLY A 68 -15.49 14.29 -3.55
C GLY A 68 -15.21 13.78 -2.13
N ARG A 69 -14.58 12.60 -2.00
CA ARG A 69 -14.22 11.94 -0.76
C ARG A 69 -13.06 12.69 -0.13
N SER A 70 -13.21 13.06 1.13
CA SER A 70 -12.08 13.53 1.93
C SER A 70 -11.11 12.36 2.12
N ALA A 71 -9.90 12.51 1.60
CA ALA A 71 -8.83 11.53 1.73
C ALA A 71 -7.64 12.16 2.45
N VAL A 72 -7.00 11.40 3.33
CA VAL A 72 -5.81 11.82 4.08
C VAL A 72 -4.75 10.72 4.05
N CYS A 73 -3.48 11.10 4.11
CA CYS A 73 -2.37 10.16 4.25
C CYS A 73 -1.70 10.31 5.61
N VAL A 74 -1.40 9.19 6.24
CA VAL A 74 -0.61 9.08 7.47
C VAL A 74 0.71 8.41 7.13
N ASP A 75 1.82 9.09 7.43
CA ASP A 75 3.16 8.52 7.34
C ASP A 75 3.51 7.82 8.66
N LEU A 76 3.57 6.48 8.66
CA LEU A 76 3.92 5.71 9.86
C LEU A 76 5.41 5.79 10.22
N ALA A 77 6.27 6.18 9.28
CA ALA A 77 7.68 6.43 9.57
C ALA A 77 7.87 7.78 10.30
N SER A 78 6.87 8.66 10.22
CA SER A 78 6.85 9.92 10.98
C SER A 78 6.72 9.62 12.46
N ARG A 79 7.71 10.01 13.26
CA ARG A 79 7.64 9.93 14.73
C ARG A 79 6.84 11.06 15.35
N VAL A 80 6.26 11.95 14.54
CA VAL A 80 5.51 13.11 15.02
C VAL A 80 4.25 12.63 15.73
N GLY A 81 4.19 12.86 17.05
CA GLY A 81 3.07 12.49 17.90
C GLY A 81 3.12 11.06 18.44
N ALA A 82 4.05 10.22 17.99
CA ALA A 82 4.22 8.87 18.52
C ALA A 82 4.66 8.92 20.00
N PRO A 83 4.11 8.08 20.89
CA PRO A 83 4.40 8.16 22.31
C PRO A 83 5.80 7.61 22.61
N ASP A 84 6.51 8.27 23.51
CA ASP A 84 7.87 7.88 23.95
C ASP A 84 7.87 6.62 24.84
N ASN A 85 6.71 6.08 25.17
CA ASN A 85 6.53 4.91 26.04
C ASN A 85 6.59 3.55 25.30
N GLY A 86 6.83 3.55 23.99
CA GLY A 86 6.95 2.34 23.18
C GLY A 86 5.62 1.73 22.70
N ASP A 87 4.47 2.31 23.03
CA ASP A 87 3.16 1.82 22.55
C ASP A 87 2.75 2.48 21.22
N ALA A 88 3.61 2.32 20.21
CA ALA A 88 3.36 2.86 18.88
C ALA A 88 2.10 2.26 18.23
N LEU A 89 1.78 0.99 18.53
CA LEU A 89 0.62 0.32 17.95
C LEU A 89 -0.70 0.93 18.45
N ALA A 90 -0.89 1.08 19.77
CA ALA A 90 -2.12 1.68 20.28
C ALA A 90 -2.28 3.13 19.81
N HIS A 91 -1.18 3.89 19.79
CA HIS A 91 -1.18 5.25 19.26
C HIS A 91 -1.66 5.33 17.82
N TRP A 92 -1.06 4.56 16.91
CA TRP A 92 -1.42 4.59 15.50
C TRP A 92 -2.84 4.09 15.26
N ARG A 93 -3.30 3.07 16.01
CA ARG A 93 -4.70 2.61 15.94
C ARG A 93 -5.66 3.73 16.31
N ALA A 94 -5.45 4.39 17.45
CA ALA A 94 -6.27 5.51 17.89
C ALA A 94 -6.29 6.65 16.85
N ARG A 95 -5.12 6.98 16.29
CA ARG A 95 -5.01 8.03 15.27
C ARG A 95 -5.74 7.68 13.97
N ILE A 96 -5.61 6.44 13.51
CA ILE A 96 -6.32 5.95 12.32
C ILE A 96 -7.83 6.00 12.57
N ASP A 97 -8.31 5.54 13.73
CA ASP A 97 -9.72 5.55 14.08
C ASP A 97 -10.30 6.97 14.14
N GLU A 98 -9.56 7.92 14.73
CA GLU A 98 -9.93 9.34 14.72
C GLU A 98 -10.06 9.87 13.27
N LEU A 99 -9.05 9.63 12.43
CA LEU A 99 -9.05 10.09 11.05
C LEU A 99 -10.16 9.47 10.21
N ARG A 100 -10.55 8.22 10.49
CA ARG A 100 -11.72 7.57 9.85
C ARG A 100 -13.02 8.30 10.14
N THR A 101 -13.16 9.03 11.25
CA THR A 101 -14.37 9.83 11.53
C THR A 101 -14.45 11.11 10.71
N GLN A 102 -13.30 11.63 10.30
CA GLN A 102 -13.15 12.92 9.60
C GLN A 102 -12.97 12.75 8.08
N HIS A 103 -12.51 11.57 7.65
CA HIS A 103 -12.15 11.28 6.27
C HIS A 103 -12.83 10.01 5.79
N GLU A 104 -13.21 10.01 4.52
CA GLU A 104 -13.76 8.83 3.86
C GLU A 104 -12.70 7.78 3.55
N LEU A 105 -11.46 8.21 3.32
CA LEU A 105 -10.31 7.34 3.09
C LEU A 105 -9.09 7.81 3.91
N VAL A 106 -8.51 6.90 4.66
CA VAL A 106 -7.22 7.06 5.34
C VAL A 106 -6.20 6.15 4.65
N LEU A 107 -5.27 6.74 3.92
CA LEU A 107 -4.14 6.05 3.34
C LEU A 107 -3.01 6.01 4.36
N ILE A 108 -2.40 4.85 4.54
CA ILE A 108 -1.35 4.62 5.53
C ILE A 108 -0.07 4.29 4.75
N ASP A 109 0.87 5.25 4.70
CA ASP A 109 2.20 5.06 4.13
C ASP A 109 3.09 4.40 5.18
N ALA A 110 3.36 3.11 5.00
CA ALA A 110 4.09 2.30 5.96
C ALA A 110 5.58 2.19 5.56
N PRO A 111 6.51 2.27 6.55
CA PRO A 111 7.91 1.95 6.29
C PRO A 111 8.05 0.51 5.76
N PRO A 112 9.12 0.21 5.01
CA PRO A 112 9.34 -1.13 4.48
C PRO A 112 9.32 -2.20 5.59
N ALA A 113 8.75 -3.37 5.28
CA ALA A 113 8.58 -4.44 6.26
C ALA A 113 9.91 -5.01 6.78
N THR A 114 11.02 -4.82 6.05
CA THR A 114 12.38 -5.16 6.52
C THR A 114 12.92 -4.17 7.54
N ARG A 115 12.39 -2.95 7.61
CA ARG A 115 12.87 -1.89 8.48
C ARG A 115 12.11 -1.86 9.79
N GLU A 116 10.77 -1.94 9.72
CA GLU A 116 9.90 -1.78 10.89
C GLU A 116 8.71 -2.73 10.81
N SER A 117 8.33 -3.29 11.96
CA SER A 117 7.23 -4.26 12.09
C SER A 117 5.86 -3.61 12.28
N ILE A 118 5.78 -2.30 12.48
CA ILE A 118 4.54 -1.59 12.78
C ILE A 118 3.48 -1.77 11.68
N GLY A 119 3.90 -1.78 10.40
CA GLY A 119 3.02 -2.05 9.28
C GLY A 119 2.38 -3.43 9.35
N LEU A 120 3.16 -4.47 9.72
CA LEU A 120 2.63 -5.82 9.91
C LEU A 120 1.67 -5.90 11.10
N ALA A 121 1.98 -5.23 12.21
CA ALA A 121 1.14 -5.21 13.40
C ALA A 121 -0.20 -4.47 13.18
N LEU A 122 -0.21 -3.41 12.36
CA LEU A 122 -1.42 -2.67 12.00
C LEU A 122 -2.23 -3.32 10.87
N ALA A 123 -1.62 -4.18 10.07
CA ALA A 123 -2.24 -4.80 8.91
C ALA A 123 -3.60 -5.50 9.16
N PRO A 124 -3.87 -6.13 10.32
CA PRO A 124 -5.17 -6.73 10.61
C PRO A 124 -6.27 -5.71 10.94
N HIS A 125 -5.88 -4.46 11.19
CA HIS A 125 -6.78 -3.37 11.58
C HIS A 125 -7.12 -2.43 10.41
N VAL A 126 -6.64 -2.73 9.20
CA VAL A 126 -6.95 -1.98 7.97
C VAL A 126 -7.83 -2.81 7.05
N ASP A 127 -8.63 -2.14 6.22
CA ASP A 127 -9.56 -2.82 5.32
C ASP A 127 -8.82 -3.54 4.17
N ALA A 128 -7.67 -3.00 3.75
CA ALA A 128 -6.82 -3.61 2.75
C ALA A 128 -5.34 -3.18 2.83
N VAL A 129 -4.46 -4.06 2.34
CA VAL A 129 -3.02 -3.81 2.18
C VAL A 129 -2.62 -3.88 0.71
N LEU A 130 -1.89 -2.88 0.26
CA LEU A 130 -1.26 -2.77 -1.05
C LEU A 130 0.26 -2.93 -0.90
N ILE A 131 0.84 -3.95 -1.54
CA ILE A 131 2.28 -4.16 -1.51
C ILE A 131 2.94 -3.43 -2.68
N VAL A 132 3.99 -2.67 -2.44
CA VAL A 132 4.80 -2.04 -3.48
C VAL A 132 6.10 -2.80 -3.60
N VAL A 133 6.48 -3.17 -4.82
CA VAL A 133 7.76 -3.82 -5.11
C VAL A 133 8.42 -3.11 -6.26
N GLU A 134 9.75 -3.15 -6.31
CA GLU A 134 10.50 -2.59 -7.42
C GLU A 134 10.78 -3.66 -8.48
N CYS A 135 10.41 -3.38 -9.73
CA CYS A 135 10.68 -4.27 -10.85
C CYS A 135 12.19 -4.51 -10.99
N ASP A 136 12.57 -5.76 -11.29
CA ASP A 136 13.96 -6.22 -11.50
C ASP A 136 14.88 -6.12 -10.27
N ARG A 137 14.40 -5.63 -9.13
CA ARG A 137 15.13 -5.62 -7.86
C ARG A 137 14.52 -6.54 -6.82
N THR A 138 13.19 -6.51 -6.66
CA THR A 138 12.52 -7.32 -5.63
C THR A 138 12.21 -8.70 -6.19
N ARG A 139 12.82 -9.73 -5.61
CA ARG A 139 12.60 -11.13 -6.02
C ARG A 139 11.16 -11.56 -5.78
N LEU A 140 10.63 -12.40 -6.67
CA LEU A 140 9.29 -12.98 -6.51
C LEU A 140 9.11 -13.71 -5.18
N ASP A 141 10.15 -14.43 -4.72
CA ASP A 141 10.09 -15.18 -3.46
C ASP A 141 9.97 -14.23 -2.24
N THR A 142 10.57 -13.03 -2.31
CA THR A 142 10.42 -12.00 -1.27
C THR A 142 8.99 -11.48 -1.21
N LEU A 143 8.39 -11.25 -2.38
CA LEU A 143 6.99 -10.83 -2.48
C LEU A 143 6.02 -11.92 -1.99
N ASP A 144 6.25 -13.17 -2.37
CA ASP A 144 5.47 -14.32 -1.88
C ASP A 144 5.58 -14.45 -0.36
N PHE A 145 6.79 -14.39 0.19
CA PHE A 145 7.03 -14.43 1.64
C PHE A 145 6.32 -13.31 2.39
N MET A 146 6.40 -12.07 1.88
CA MET A 146 5.68 -10.94 2.49
C MET A 146 4.17 -11.16 2.46
N ARG A 147 3.64 -11.58 1.31
CA ARG A 147 2.19 -11.83 1.19
C ARG A 147 1.74 -12.86 2.22
N GLU A 148 2.44 -13.98 2.32
CA GLU A 148 2.15 -15.05 3.29
C GLU A 148 2.23 -14.52 4.73
N LYS A 149 3.24 -13.73 5.07
CA LYS A 149 3.42 -13.16 6.41
C LYS A 149 2.26 -12.23 6.78
N PHE A 150 1.82 -11.38 5.86
CA PHE A 150 0.70 -10.46 6.09
C PHE A 150 -0.65 -11.19 6.12
N GLU A 151 -0.87 -12.16 5.22
CA GLU A 151 -2.07 -13.01 5.23
C GLU A 151 -2.16 -13.80 6.53
N ALA A 152 -1.05 -14.36 7.03
CA ALA A 152 -0.98 -15.08 8.30
C ALA A 152 -1.24 -14.18 9.52
N ALA A 153 -0.93 -12.88 9.43
CA ALA A 153 -1.29 -11.91 10.45
C ALA A 153 -2.79 -11.53 10.42
N GLY A 154 -3.54 -11.94 9.39
CA GLY A 154 -4.96 -11.60 9.20
C GLY A 154 -5.21 -10.41 8.27
N ALA A 155 -4.18 -9.95 7.54
CA ALA A 155 -4.32 -8.84 6.61
C ALA A 155 -5.03 -9.27 5.32
N ARG A 156 -5.84 -8.36 4.77
CA ARG A 156 -6.47 -8.53 3.45
C ARG A 156 -5.61 -7.87 2.35
N ILE A 157 -4.84 -8.68 1.62
CA ILE A 157 -3.99 -8.17 0.52
C ILE A 157 -4.84 -7.83 -0.72
N ALA A 158 -4.85 -6.56 -1.12
CA ALA A 158 -5.51 -6.09 -2.35
C ALA A 158 -4.76 -6.53 -3.61
N GLY A 159 -3.43 -6.49 -3.57
CA GLY A 159 -2.55 -6.82 -4.68
C GLY A 159 -1.17 -6.18 -4.50
N SER A 160 -0.42 -6.04 -5.61
CA SER A 160 0.85 -5.30 -5.59
C SER A 160 1.02 -4.34 -6.78
N VAL A 161 1.80 -3.29 -6.57
CA VAL A 161 2.28 -2.39 -7.62
C VAL A 161 3.74 -2.72 -7.91
N LEU A 162 4.07 -2.99 -9.18
CA LEU A 162 5.45 -3.06 -9.65
C LEU A 162 5.90 -1.66 -10.04
N ASN A 163 6.64 -1.02 -9.15
CA ASN A 163 7.22 0.27 -9.41
C ASN A 163 8.39 0.15 -10.42
N ARG A 164 8.67 1.25 -11.14
CA ARG A 164 9.60 1.38 -12.30
C ARG A 164 9.14 0.76 -13.63
N THR A 165 8.18 -0.14 -13.61
CA THR A 165 7.40 -0.51 -14.80
C THR A 165 5.95 -0.04 -14.71
N GLY A 166 5.53 0.43 -13.53
CA GLY A 166 4.22 1.01 -13.24
C GLY A 166 3.07 0.01 -13.09
N ARG A 167 3.33 -1.26 -13.42
CA ARG A 167 2.30 -2.27 -13.57
C ARG A 167 1.62 -2.66 -12.26
N TRP A 168 0.30 -2.47 -12.20
CA TRP A 168 -0.58 -3.01 -11.16
C TRP A 168 -0.83 -4.52 -11.36
N LEU A 169 -0.71 -5.31 -10.28
CA LEU A 169 -1.05 -6.73 -10.21
C LEU A 169 -2.12 -6.99 -9.14
N PRO A 170 -3.38 -7.26 -9.54
CA PRO A 170 -4.46 -7.53 -8.59
C PRO A 170 -4.25 -8.88 -7.89
N SER A 171 -4.91 -9.08 -6.72
CA SER A 171 -4.77 -10.32 -5.95
C SER A 171 -5.07 -11.62 -6.72
N SER A 172 -5.93 -11.54 -7.74
CA SER A 172 -6.26 -12.65 -8.65
C SER A 172 -5.06 -13.10 -9.50
N TRP A 173 -4.10 -12.21 -9.77
CA TRP A 173 -2.87 -12.54 -10.48
C TRP A 173 -2.01 -13.52 -9.67
N TRP A 174 -1.87 -13.32 -8.35
CA TRP A 174 -1.09 -14.23 -7.48
C TRP A 174 -1.64 -15.65 -7.50
N ARG A 175 -2.97 -15.79 -7.43
CA ARG A 175 -3.65 -17.09 -7.50
C ARG A 175 -3.32 -17.82 -8.80
N ARG A 176 -3.19 -17.08 -9.92
CA ARG A 176 -2.84 -17.65 -11.22
C ARG A 176 -1.38 -18.08 -11.30
N VAL A 177 -0.46 -17.32 -10.74
CA VAL A 177 0.98 -17.65 -10.76
C VAL A 177 1.30 -18.86 -9.89
N ARG A 178 0.67 -18.97 -8.70
CA ARG A 178 0.83 -20.15 -7.84
C ARG A 178 0.41 -21.46 -8.50
N ARG A 179 -0.70 -21.48 -9.23
CA ARG A 179 -1.15 -22.67 -9.99
C ARG A 179 -0.14 -23.15 -11.02
N ARG A 180 0.62 -22.23 -11.63
CA ARG A 180 1.66 -22.56 -12.61
C ARG A 180 2.96 -23.07 -11.99
N ARG A 181 3.33 -22.59 -10.78
CA ARG A 181 4.48 -23.10 -10.02
C ARG A 181 4.21 -24.49 -9.43
N THR A 182 3.10 -24.65 -8.70
CA THR A 182 2.71 -25.94 -8.09
C THR A 182 2.44 -27.05 -9.11
N GLY A 183 1.91 -26.72 -10.29
CA GLY A 183 1.74 -27.69 -11.38
C GLY A 183 3.05 -28.11 -12.07
N ARG A 184 4.15 -27.37 -11.87
CA ARG A 184 5.47 -27.69 -12.43
C ARG A 184 6.31 -28.52 -11.44
N ASP A 185 6.15 -28.28 -10.14
CA ASP A 185 6.83 -29.07 -9.08
C ASP A 185 6.25 -30.50 -8.95
N GLN A 186 4.96 -30.70 -9.24
CA GLN A 186 4.35 -32.05 -9.25
C GLN A 186 4.63 -32.88 -10.52
N ALA A 187 5.17 -32.26 -11.58
CA ALA A 187 5.53 -32.95 -12.82
C ALA A 187 6.99 -33.42 -12.85
N SER A 188 7.74 -33.19 -11.77
CA SER A 188 9.18 -33.49 -11.65
C SER A 188 9.51 -34.46 -10.50
N GLY A 189 8.50 -35.14 -9.94
CA GLY A 189 8.62 -36.10 -8.85
C GLY A 189 8.12 -37.48 -9.23
#